data_AF-A0A6N4WFT9-F1
#
_entry.id   AF-A0A6N4WFT9-F1
#
_cell.length_a   1.000
_cell.length_b   1.000
_cell.length_c   1.000
_cell.angle_alpha   90.00
_cell.angle_beta   90.00
_cell.angle_gamma   90.00
#
_symmetry.space_group_name_H-M   'P 1'
#
loop_
_entity.id
_entity.type
_entity.pdbx_description
1 polymer ?
#
loop_
_entity_poly.entity_id
_entity_poly.type
_entity_poly.pdbx_seq_one_letter_code
_entity_poly.pdbx_strand_id
1 'polypeptide(L)'
;MMTDVFVDPTVTTGPIAGSVKGYTDLEDFPGLRVPFRRVTTADGEHIDLYDTSGPYTDPKARIDLRAGLPPRPGVVCEGTQLQRARAGEITAEMAFIAAREGVPAELVRTEVAAGRAVIPANHRHPECEPMIIGKAFGVKVNANIGNSAVTSSIGEEVDKMVWAIRWGADTIMDLSTGADIHTTREWILRNSPVPVGTVPIYQALEKVNGDPTRLTWEMYRDTVIEQCEQGVDYMTVHAGVLLRHIPLTVKRVTGIVSRGGSIMAAWMLAHHQESFLYTNFGELCEILARYDVTFSLGDGLRPGSIADANDAAQFAELATLGELTTIAKNAGVQVMIEGPGHVPMHKIVENVRLEEELCEEAPFYTLGPLATDIAPGYDHITSAIGAAIIAQAGTAMLCYVTPKEHLGLPNRKDVKDGVIAYKIAAHAADLAKGHPRAQQRDDALSKARFEFRWKDQFALSLDPDTAQEFHDETLPAEPAKTAHFCSMCGPKFCSMRITQDIRDAMATKSEEFAAHGNRVYIPLEHS
;
A
#
# COMPACT_ATOMS: atom_id res chain seq x y z
N MET A 1 -14.84 -25.14 -10.28
CA MET A 1 -14.34 -25.47 -11.62
C MET A 1 -14.25 -24.16 -12.37
N MET A 2 -13.04 -23.66 -12.65
CA MET A 2 -12.86 -22.46 -13.48
C MET A 2 -13.53 -22.71 -14.83
N THR A 3 -14.39 -21.79 -15.26
CA THR A 3 -14.97 -21.77 -16.60
C THR A 3 -13.85 -21.65 -17.65
N ASP A 4 -14.09 -22.16 -18.87
CA ASP A 4 -13.18 -22.13 -20.04
C ASP A 4 -12.95 -20.70 -20.57
N VAL A 5 -12.54 -19.77 -19.71
CA VAL A 5 -12.09 -18.44 -20.12
C VAL A 5 -10.62 -18.54 -20.53
N PHE A 6 -10.34 -18.24 -21.79
CA PHE A 6 -8.98 -18.15 -22.29
C PHE A 6 -8.31 -16.87 -21.77
N VAL A 7 -7.41 -17.03 -20.79
CA VAL A 7 -6.50 -15.97 -20.33
C VAL A 7 -5.19 -16.11 -21.09
N ASP A 8 -4.83 -15.10 -21.90
CA ASP A 8 -3.52 -15.03 -22.57
C ASP A 8 -2.42 -14.85 -21.50
N PRO A 9 -1.41 -15.75 -21.36
CA PRO A 9 -0.81 -16.03 -20.07
C PRO A 9 0.43 -15.21 -19.69
N THR A 10 0.85 -14.20 -20.45
CA THR A 10 2.16 -13.56 -20.16
C THR A 10 2.03 -12.39 -19.18
N VAL A 11 1.72 -12.70 -17.92
CA VAL A 11 2.02 -11.77 -16.81
C VAL A 11 3.54 -11.61 -16.66
N THR A 12 3.97 -10.49 -16.08
CA THR A 12 5.41 -10.26 -15.90
C THR A 12 5.99 -11.06 -14.75
N THR A 13 6.91 -11.95 -15.09
CA THR A 13 7.67 -12.79 -14.16
C THR A 13 9.15 -12.51 -14.22
N GLY A 14 9.89 -13.07 -13.26
CA GLY A 14 11.35 -12.99 -13.18
C GLY A 14 11.82 -11.95 -12.17
N PRO A 15 13.09 -12.01 -11.76
CA PRO A 15 13.63 -11.14 -10.72
C PRO A 15 13.42 -9.65 -11.01
N ILE A 16 13.30 -8.85 -9.94
CA ILE A 16 13.41 -7.39 -10.07
C ILE A 16 14.87 -7.07 -10.37
N ALA A 17 15.14 -6.15 -11.29
CA ALA A 17 16.50 -5.87 -11.75
C ALA A 17 17.42 -5.51 -10.56
N GLY A 18 18.59 -6.17 -10.51
CA GLY A 18 19.57 -5.97 -9.44
C GLY A 18 19.25 -6.67 -8.12
N SER A 19 18.21 -7.51 -8.04
CA SER A 19 17.87 -8.25 -6.83
C SER A 19 17.61 -9.74 -7.06
N VAL A 20 17.59 -10.50 -5.97
CA VAL A 20 17.22 -11.92 -5.95
C VAL A 20 16.21 -12.15 -4.83
N LYS A 21 15.16 -12.95 -5.09
CA LYS A 21 14.21 -13.37 -4.06
C LYS A 21 14.92 -14.23 -3.01
N GLY A 22 14.69 -13.90 -1.74
CA GLY A 22 15.11 -14.68 -0.58
C GLY A 22 13.92 -14.98 0.34
N TYR A 23 14.14 -15.92 1.26
CA TYR A 23 13.15 -16.35 2.24
C TYR A 23 13.82 -16.56 3.60
N THR A 24 13.10 -16.21 4.67
CA THR A 24 13.44 -16.56 6.05
C THR A 24 12.46 -17.62 6.53
N ASP A 25 12.95 -18.81 6.88
CA ASP A 25 12.13 -19.88 7.47
C ASP A 25 11.77 -19.55 8.94
N LEU A 26 10.54 -19.87 9.35
CA LEU A 26 10.11 -19.73 10.74
C LEU A 26 10.20 -21.07 11.47
N GLU A 27 11.07 -21.16 12.48
CA GLU A 27 11.32 -22.41 13.22
C GLU A 27 10.07 -22.93 13.95
N ASP A 28 9.31 -22.03 14.57
CA ASP A 28 8.08 -22.37 15.31
C ASP A 28 6.89 -22.71 14.39
N PHE A 29 6.99 -22.40 13.09
CA PHE A 29 5.93 -22.64 12.09
C PHE A 29 6.50 -23.32 10.84
N PRO A 30 6.73 -24.65 10.88
CA PRO A 30 7.37 -25.39 9.81
C PRO A 30 6.69 -25.19 8.44
N GLY A 31 7.50 -24.86 7.43
CA GLY A 31 7.05 -24.63 6.05
C GLY A 31 6.61 -23.19 5.75
N LEU A 32 6.49 -22.33 6.78
CA LEU A 32 6.19 -20.92 6.60
C LEU A 32 7.48 -20.13 6.32
N ARG A 33 7.47 -19.38 5.23
CA ARG A 33 8.66 -18.70 4.68
C ARG A 33 8.38 -17.24 4.38
N VAL A 34 9.10 -16.34 5.02
CA VAL A 34 8.90 -14.89 4.91
C VAL A 34 9.74 -14.33 3.77
N PRO A 35 9.14 -13.74 2.73
CA PRO A 35 9.85 -13.29 1.54
C PRO A 35 10.53 -11.93 1.75
N PHE A 36 11.67 -11.78 1.09
CA PHE A 36 12.37 -10.51 0.89
C PHE A 36 13.07 -10.51 -0.46
N ARG A 37 13.54 -9.36 -0.93
CA ARG A 37 14.49 -9.29 -2.05
C ARG A 37 15.84 -8.80 -1.55
N ARG A 38 16.90 -9.54 -1.89
CA ARG A 38 18.27 -9.17 -1.56
C ARG A 38 18.90 -8.40 -2.70
N VAL A 39 19.47 -7.24 -2.40
CA VAL A 39 20.35 -6.51 -3.31
C VAL A 39 21.77 -6.67 -2.78
N THR A 40 22.63 -7.36 -3.53
CA THR A 40 24.05 -7.51 -3.22
C THR A 40 24.83 -6.44 -3.96
N THR A 41 25.64 -5.68 -3.22
CA THR A 41 26.44 -4.59 -3.75
C THR A 41 27.85 -5.06 -4.10
N ALA A 42 28.55 -4.31 -4.96
CA ALA A 42 29.87 -4.68 -5.46
C ALA A 42 30.96 -4.74 -4.37
N ASP A 43 30.74 -4.11 -3.22
CA ASP A 43 31.61 -4.16 -2.03
C ASP A 43 31.40 -5.43 -1.18
N GLY A 44 30.51 -6.34 -1.60
CA GLY A 44 30.22 -7.60 -0.90
C GLY A 44 29.21 -7.47 0.22
N GLU A 45 28.70 -6.27 0.48
CA GLU A 45 27.56 -6.04 1.37
C GLU A 45 26.23 -6.43 0.71
N HIS A 46 25.16 -6.47 1.50
CA HIS A 46 23.81 -6.65 0.97
C HIS A 46 22.79 -5.92 1.82
N ILE A 47 21.66 -5.59 1.19
CA ILE A 47 20.46 -5.13 1.88
C ILE A 47 19.28 -6.03 1.52
N ASP A 48 18.53 -6.45 2.54
CA ASP A 48 17.29 -7.18 2.37
C ASP A 48 16.13 -6.20 2.43
N LEU A 49 15.39 -6.11 1.33
CA LEU A 49 14.30 -5.18 1.13
C LEU A 49 12.96 -5.91 1.22
N TYR A 50 11.96 -5.21 1.76
CA TYR A 50 10.57 -5.67 1.75
C TYR A 50 10.14 -5.97 0.31
N ASP A 51 9.41 -7.07 0.13
CA ASP A 51 9.02 -7.54 -1.18
C ASP A 51 7.60 -8.13 -1.15
N THR A 52 6.71 -7.54 -1.95
CA THR A 52 5.30 -7.92 -2.09
C THR A 52 5.02 -8.65 -3.39
N SER A 53 6.03 -8.83 -4.24
CA SER A 53 5.88 -9.40 -5.58
C SER A 53 5.56 -10.90 -5.60
N GLY A 54 5.52 -11.54 -4.43
CA GLY A 54 5.23 -12.97 -4.26
C GLY A 54 6.11 -13.89 -5.11
N PRO A 55 5.59 -15.06 -5.51
CA PRO A 55 6.33 -16.04 -6.31
C PRO A 55 6.71 -15.57 -7.72
N TYR A 56 6.09 -14.50 -8.25
CA TYR A 56 6.31 -14.04 -9.63
C TYR A 56 7.75 -13.60 -9.90
N THR A 57 8.50 -13.21 -8.87
CA THR A 57 9.91 -12.79 -8.97
C THR A 57 10.89 -13.83 -8.46
N ASP A 58 10.41 -15.00 -8.00
CA ASP A 58 11.25 -16.14 -7.68
C ASP A 58 11.54 -16.94 -8.96
N PRO A 59 12.80 -17.00 -9.44
CA PRO A 59 13.14 -17.77 -10.65
C PRO A 59 12.94 -19.29 -10.47
N LYS A 60 12.73 -19.78 -9.24
CA LYS A 60 12.46 -21.18 -8.95
C LYS A 60 10.96 -21.51 -8.88
N ALA A 61 10.09 -20.49 -8.80
CA ALA A 61 8.66 -20.70 -8.77
C ALA A 61 8.12 -21.03 -10.17
N ARG A 62 7.16 -21.95 -10.24
CA ARG A 62 6.40 -22.22 -11.45
C ARG A 62 5.09 -21.47 -11.38
N ILE A 63 4.89 -20.51 -12.28
CA ILE A 63 3.66 -19.74 -12.37
C ILE A 63 2.69 -20.43 -13.33
N ASP A 64 1.53 -20.82 -12.81
CA ASP A 64 0.40 -21.36 -13.57
C ASP A 64 -0.88 -20.67 -13.09
N LEU A 65 -1.32 -19.66 -13.84
CA LEU A 65 -2.45 -18.82 -13.45
C LEU A 65 -3.77 -19.62 -13.30
N ARG A 66 -3.88 -20.76 -13.99
CA ARG A 66 -5.06 -21.64 -13.91
C ARG A 66 -5.06 -22.46 -12.64
N ALA A 67 -3.88 -22.85 -12.16
CA ALA A 67 -3.75 -23.56 -10.89
C ALA A 67 -3.85 -22.60 -9.69
N GLY A 68 -3.52 -21.33 -9.89
CA GLY A 68 -3.38 -20.35 -8.81
C GLY A 68 -2.05 -20.50 -8.06
N LEU A 69 -1.80 -19.60 -7.12
CA LEU A 69 -0.67 -19.67 -6.21
C LEU A 69 -0.89 -20.76 -5.15
N PRO A 70 0.19 -21.36 -4.62
CA PRO A 70 0.07 -22.36 -3.57
C PRO A 70 -0.46 -21.73 -2.26
N PRO A 71 -1.34 -22.43 -1.52
CA PRO A 71 -1.81 -21.97 -0.22
C PRO A 71 -0.68 -22.00 0.84
N ARG A 72 -0.64 -21.02 1.74
CA ARG A 72 0.26 -21.00 2.89
C ARG A 72 -0.12 -22.07 3.93
N PRO A 73 0.85 -22.71 4.60
CA PRO A 73 0.55 -23.59 5.72
C PRO A 73 0.11 -22.80 6.95
N GLY A 74 -0.55 -23.47 7.91
CA GLY A 74 -0.84 -22.90 9.23
C GLY A 74 -2.07 -22.00 9.33
N VAL A 75 -2.90 -21.93 8.29
CA VAL A 75 -4.18 -21.21 8.35
C VAL A 75 -5.13 -21.90 9.32
N VAL A 76 -5.56 -21.17 10.34
CA VAL A 76 -6.58 -21.60 11.30
C VAL A 76 -7.86 -20.84 11.00
N CYS A 77 -8.96 -21.57 10.76
CA CYS A 77 -10.24 -20.98 10.32
C CYS A 77 -11.19 -20.64 11.47
N GLU A 78 -10.73 -20.71 12.72
CA GLU A 78 -11.53 -20.42 13.91
C GLU A 78 -11.09 -19.09 14.54
N GLY A 79 -12.04 -18.15 14.60
CA GLY A 79 -11.84 -16.82 15.16
C GLY A 79 -11.00 -15.89 14.28
N THR A 80 -11.09 -14.59 14.56
CA THR A 80 -10.32 -13.56 13.84
C THR A 80 -8.93 -13.35 14.46
N GLN A 81 -8.01 -12.73 13.73
CA GLN A 81 -6.73 -12.29 14.32
C GLN A 81 -6.94 -11.37 15.55
N LEU A 82 -7.96 -10.51 15.56
CA LEU A 82 -8.29 -9.67 16.73
C LEU A 82 -8.69 -10.51 17.95
N GLN A 83 -9.58 -11.48 17.76
CA GLN A 83 -10.05 -12.36 18.85
C GLN A 83 -8.90 -13.18 19.41
N ARG A 84 -8.06 -13.75 18.54
CA ARG A 84 -6.89 -14.56 18.92
C ARG A 84 -5.81 -13.73 19.61
N ALA A 85 -5.55 -12.52 19.11
CA ALA A 85 -4.64 -11.56 19.76
C ALA A 85 -5.11 -11.23 21.19
N ARG A 86 -6.40 -10.96 21.38
CA ARG A 86 -7.00 -10.68 22.71
C ARG A 86 -6.98 -11.89 23.64
N ALA A 87 -7.00 -13.10 23.10
CA ALA A 87 -6.81 -14.33 23.85
C ALA A 87 -5.34 -14.59 24.25
N GLY A 88 -4.40 -13.73 23.82
CA GLY A 88 -2.97 -13.86 24.12
C GLY A 88 -2.23 -14.79 23.16
N GLU A 89 -2.83 -15.19 22.05
CA GLU A 89 -2.21 -16.08 21.06
C GLU A 89 -1.33 -15.29 20.08
N ILE A 90 -0.14 -15.82 19.79
CA ILE A 90 0.67 -15.41 18.64
C ILE A 90 0.41 -16.42 17.52
N THR A 91 -0.28 -15.97 16.48
CA THR A 91 -0.66 -16.81 15.33
C THR A 91 0.51 -16.94 14.34
N ALA A 92 0.36 -17.86 13.38
CA ALA A 92 1.30 -18.01 12.27
C ALA A 92 1.41 -16.71 11.44
N GLU A 93 0.30 -16.01 11.22
CA GLU A 93 0.27 -14.70 10.56
C GLU A 93 1.05 -13.64 11.36
N MET A 94 0.87 -13.58 12.69
CA MET A 94 1.58 -12.62 13.53
C MET A 94 3.10 -12.88 13.54
N ALA A 95 3.52 -14.14 13.61
CA ALA A 95 4.94 -14.52 13.54
C ALA A 95 5.55 -14.20 12.16
N PHE A 96 4.81 -14.45 11.07
CA PHE A 96 5.19 -14.07 9.70
C PHE A 96 5.47 -12.58 9.60
N ILE A 97 4.52 -11.76 10.07
CA ILE A 97 4.61 -10.31 10.04
C ILE A 97 5.77 -9.80 10.89
N ALA A 98 5.97 -10.37 12.08
CA ALA A 98 7.05 -10.00 12.98
C ALA A 98 8.43 -10.12 12.29
N ALA A 99 8.66 -11.24 11.62
CA ALA A 99 9.87 -11.45 10.83
C ALA A 99 9.94 -10.53 9.59
N ARG A 100 8.82 -10.28 8.91
CA ARG A 100 8.77 -9.40 7.72
C ARG A 100 9.07 -7.94 8.05
N GLU A 101 8.48 -7.44 9.13
CA GLU A 101 8.66 -6.07 9.65
C GLU A 101 9.94 -5.91 10.48
N GLY A 102 10.57 -7.01 10.91
CA GLY A 102 11.79 -6.99 11.73
C GLY A 102 11.53 -6.51 13.16
N VAL A 103 10.40 -6.93 13.74
CA VAL A 103 9.91 -6.51 15.07
C VAL A 103 9.53 -7.73 15.91
N PRO A 104 9.40 -7.61 17.25
CA PRO A 104 8.92 -8.70 18.09
C PRO A 104 7.48 -9.12 17.75
N ALA A 105 7.20 -10.43 17.74
CA ALA A 105 5.84 -10.94 17.53
C ALA A 105 4.83 -10.46 18.59
N GLU A 106 5.31 -10.21 19.80
CA GLU A 106 4.47 -9.64 20.85
C GLU A 106 4.00 -8.22 20.53
N LEU A 107 4.82 -7.40 19.86
CA LEU A 107 4.39 -6.07 19.40
C LEU A 107 3.23 -6.19 18.40
N VAL A 108 3.36 -7.12 17.44
CA VAL A 108 2.30 -7.42 16.47
C VAL A 108 1.01 -7.81 17.19
N ARG A 109 1.09 -8.78 18.11
CA ARG A 109 -0.06 -9.24 18.89
C ARG A 109 -0.70 -8.11 19.71
N THR A 110 0.09 -7.29 20.41
CA THR A 110 -0.44 -6.20 21.24
C THR A 110 -1.15 -5.13 20.42
N GLU A 111 -0.59 -4.75 19.27
CA GLU A 111 -1.21 -3.74 18.40
C GLU A 111 -2.51 -4.25 17.77
N VAL A 112 -2.55 -5.53 17.37
CA VAL A 112 -3.78 -6.17 16.88
C VAL A 112 -4.81 -6.31 18.00
N ALA A 113 -4.42 -6.75 19.20
CA ALA A 113 -5.33 -6.89 20.34
C ALA A 113 -5.98 -5.56 20.77
N ALA A 114 -5.21 -4.47 20.70
CA ALA A 114 -5.67 -3.10 20.95
C ALA A 114 -6.56 -2.57 19.81
N GLY A 115 -6.55 -3.21 18.64
CA GLY A 115 -7.25 -2.75 17.45
C GLY A 115 -6.61 -1.51 16.81
N ARG A 116 -5.30 -1.31 17.02
CA ARG A 116 -4.47 -0.26 16.38
C ARG A 116 -3.67 -0.78 15.19
N ALA A 117 -3.79 -2.07 14.92
CA ALA A 117 -3.32 -2.72 13.73
C ALA A 117 -4.29 -3.81 13.29
N VAL A 118 -4.32 -4.09 11.99
CA VAL A 118 -5.11 -5.18 11.38
C VAL A 118 -4.23 -6.05 10.49
N ILE A 119 -4.62 -7.32 10.37
CA ILE A 119 -4.03 -8.33 9.51
C ILE A 119 -5.16 -8.83 8.59
N PRO A 120 -5.36 -8.22 7.40
CA PRO A 120 -6.38 -8.67 6.46
C PRO A 120 -5.96 -10.02 5.87
N ALA A 121 -6.56 -11.10 6.38
CA ALA A 121 -6.15 -12.46 6.10
C ALA A 121 -7.34 -13.42 6.16
N ASN A 122 -8.28 -13.27 5.22
CA ASN A 122 -9.46 -14.11 5.19
C ASN A 122 -9.05 -15.59 5.13
N HIS A 123 -9.72 -16.44 5.91
CA HIS A 123 -9.48 -17.88 5.96
C HIS A 123 -9.56 -18.57 4.58
N ARG A 124 -10.28 -17.97 3.64
CA ARG A 124 -10.47 -18.43 2.26
C ARG A 124 -9.45 -17.87 1.26
N HIS A 125 -8.47 -17.10 1.71
CA HIS A 125 -7.36 -16.61 0.89
C HIS A 125 -6.00 -17.07 1.42
N PRO A 126 -5.76 -18.39 1.43
CA PRO A 126 -4.50 -18.94 1.90
C PRO A 126 -3.31 -18.59 0.98
N GLU A 127 -3.53 -18.14 -0.25
CA GLU A 127 -2.48 -17.71 -1.18
C GLU A 127 -1.78 -16.41 -0.74
N CYS A 128 -2.44 -15.60 0.10
CA CYS A 128 -1.92 -14.34 0.62
C CYS A 128 -0.70 -14.56 1.54
N GLU A 129 0.37 -13.81 1.32
CA GLU A 129 1.52 -13.69 2.22
C GLU A 129 1.20 -12.63 3.30
N PRO A 130 1.03 -12.99 4.59
CA PRO A 130 0.51 -12.08 5.60
C PRO A 130 1.27 -10.74 5.72
N MET A 131 0.51 -9.68 5.95
CA MET A 131 1.04 -8.32 6.17
C MET A 131 0.19 -7.60 7.22
N ILE A 132 0.71 -6.51 7.75
CA ILE A 132 0.06 -5.71 8.81
C ILE A 132 -0.12 -4.26 8.39
N ILE A 133 -1.26 -3.71 8.77
CA ILE A 133 -1.60 -2.29 8.59
C ILE A 133 -1.79 -1.70 9.99
N GLY A 134 -0.90 -0.78 10.38
CA GLY A 134 -0.98 -0.06 11.65
C GLY A 134 0.13 0.99 11.77
N LYS A 135 -0.11 2.05 12.55
CA LYS A 135 0.80 3.21 12.68
C LYS A 135 2.20 2.84 13.16
N ALA A 136 2.32 1.79 13.97
CA ALA A 136 3.58 1.30 14.55
C ALA A 136 4.50 0.56 13.54
N PHE A 137 4.00 0.24 12.35
CA PHE A 137 4.73 -0.52 11.32
C PHE A 137 5.06 0.37 10.12
N GLY A 138 5.76 -0.20 9.11
CA GLY A 138 6.04 0.52 7.87
C GLY A 138 4.75 0.89 7.14
N VAL A 139 4.70 2.07 6.53
CA VAL A 139 3.49 2.57 5.85
C VAL A 139 3.21 1.71 4.62
N LYS A 140 1.95 1.26 4.49
CA LYS A 140 1.51 0.36 3.42
C LYS A 140 0.87 1.12 2.27
N VAL A 141 0.91 0.57 1.07
CA VAL A 141 0.35 1.16 -0.15
C VAL A 141 -0.63 0.20 -0.81
N ASN A 142 -1.83 0.69 -1.11
CA ASN A 142 -2.83 -0.03 -1.87
C ASN A 142 -2.83 0.42 -3.35
N ALA A 143 -2.98 -0.53 -4.27
CA ALA A 143 -3.26 -0.24 -5.68
C ALA A 143 -4.69 -0.67 -6.07
N ASN A 144 -5.47 0.27 -6.61
CA ASN A 144 -6.78 -0.05 -7.18
C ASN A 144 -6.64 -0.56 -8.61
N ILE A 145 -7.20 -1.74 -8.86
CA ILE A 145 -7.38 -2.33 -10.19
C ILE A 145 -8.89 -2.57 -10.41
N GLY A 146 -9.25 -3.23 -11.50
CA GLY A 146 -10.63 -3.55 -11.81
C GLY A 146 -10.99 -3.15 -13.23
N ASN A 147 -11.91 -3.92 -13.80
CA ASN A 147 -12.47 -3.68 -15.12
C ASN A 147 -13.57 -2.60 -15.04
N SER A 148 -14.05 -2.18 -16.21
CA SER A 148 -15.26 -1.35 -16.29
C SER A 148 -16.18 -1.88 -17.37
N ALA A 149 -17.42 -1.40 -17.39
CA ALA A 149 -18.37 -1.68 -18.47
C ALA A 149 -17.87 -1.30 -19.88
N VAL A 150 -16.80 -0.50 -19.99
CA VAL A 150 -16.29 0.05 -21.26
C VAL A 150 -15.01 -0.67 -21.72
N THR A 151 -14.17 -1.17 -20.81
CA THR A 151 -12.85 -1.72 -21.15
C THR A 151 -12.32 -2.73 -20.11
N SER A 152 -11.33 -3.50 -20.55
CA SER A 152 -10.51 -4.48 -19.83
C SER A 152 -11.04 -5.91 -19.73
N SER A 153 -10.11 -6.87 -19.71
CA SER A 153 -10.36 -8.31 -19.67
C SER A 153 -9.77 -8.96 -18.43
N ILE A 154 -10.21 -10.16 -18.07
CA ILE A 154 -9.69 -10.92 -16.92
C ILE A 154 -8.15 -11.02 -16.95
N GLY A 155 -7.56 -11.29 -18.11
CA GLY A 155 -6.10 -11.39 -18.25
C GLY A 155 -5.39 -10.07 -17.99
N GLU A 156 -5.96 -8.95 -18.42
CA GLU A 156 -5.40 -7.62 -18.14
C GLU A 156 -5.51 -7.25 -16.66
N GLU A 157 -6.59 -7.64 -15.97
CA GLU A 157 -6.72 -7.39 -14.53
C GLU A 157 -5.72 -8.20 -13.71
N VAL A 158 -5.49 -9.47 -14.07
CA VAL A 158 -4.46 -10.30 -13.44
C VAL A 158 -3.06 -9.73 -13.72
N ASP A 159 -2.77 -9.28 -14.94
CA ASP A 159 -1.50 -8.61 -15.25
C ASP A 159 -1.32 -7.30 -14.47
N LYS A 160 -2.36 -6.46 -14.37
CA LYS A 160 -2.33 -5.25 -13.54
C LYS A 160 -2.07 -5.56 -12.07
N MET A 161 -2.67 -6.61 -11.52
CA MET A 161 -2.39 -7.08 -10.17
C MET A 161 -0.91 -7.45 -10.02
N VAL A 162 -0.41 -8.37 -10.87
CA VAL A 162 1.00 -8.83 -10.83
C VAL A 162 1.97 -7.65 -11.00
N TRP A 163 1.62 -6.71 -11.86
CA TRP A 163 2.41 -5.51 -12.11
C TRP A 163 2.42 -4.56 -10.91
N ALA A 164 1.28 -4.32 -10.26
CA ALA A 164 1.20 -3.47 -9.08
C ALA A 164 2.03 -4.03 -7.91
N ILE A 165 1.89 -5.32 -7.61
CA ILE A 165 2.64 -5.96 -6.51
C ILE A 165 4.13 -6.06 -6.82
N ARG A 166 4.53 -6.20 -8.09
CA ARG A 166 5.95 -6.17 -8.49
C ARG A 166 6.63 -4.86 -8.07
N TRP A 167 5.91 -3.75 -8.17
CA TRP A 167 6.45 -2.42 -7.86
C TRP A 167 6.23 -1.99 -6.40
N GLY A 168 5.63 -2.85 -5.58
CA GLY A 168 5.57 -2.67 -4.13
C GLY A 168 4.19 -2.35 -3.58
N ALA A 169 3.10 -2.52 -4.34
CA ALA A 169 1.77 -2.51 -3.74
C ALA A 169 1.68 -3.59 -2.66
N ASP A 170 1.27 -3.20 -1.45
CA ASP A 170 1.18 -4.06 -0.27
C ASP A 170 -0.21 -4.71 -0.14
N THR A 171 -1.23 -4.07 -0.72
CA THR A 171 -2.57 -4.63 -0.97
C THR A 171 -3.06 -4.20 -2.35
N ILE A 172 -4.09 -4.88 -2.84
CA ILE A 172 -4.83 -4.42 -4.01
C ILE A 172 -6.32 -4.36 -3.71
N MET A 173 -7.06 -3.53 -4.46
CA MET A 173 -8.52 -3.60 -4.48
C MET A 173 -9.04 -3.89 -5.87
N ASP A 174 -9.94 -4.86 -5.96
CA ASP A 174 -10.74 -5.09 -7.14
C ASP A 174 -11.97 -4.16 -7.11
N LEU A 175 -11.90 -3.09 -7.90
CA LEU A 175 -12.99 -2.11 -8.06
C LEU A 175 -13.77 -2.31 -9.36
N SER A 176 -13.71 -3.53 -9.92
CA SER A 176 -14.41 -3.94 -11.14
C SER A 176 -15.88 -3.54 -11.13
N THR A 177 -16.34 -2.98 -12.26
CA THR A 177 -17.75 -2.70 -12.53
C THR A 177 -18.18 -3.29 -13.88
N GLY A 178 -19.45 -3.67 -14.01
CA GLY A 178 -19.99 -4.31 -15.20
C GLY A 178 -20.02 -5.84 -15.15
N ALA A 179 -19.72 -6.48 -16.28
CA ALA A 179 -19.85 -7.93 -16.43
C ALA A 179 -18.71 -8.71 -15.77
N ASP A 180 -18.98 -9.97 -15.42
CA ASP A 180 -18.01 -10.96 -14.94
C ASP A 180 -17.22 -10.59 -13.67
N ILE A 181 -17.72 -9.64 -12.85
CA ILE A 181 -17.11 -9.22 -11.58
C ILE A 181 -16.68 -10.42 -10.71
N HIS A 182 -17.58 -11.39 -10.54
CA HIS A 182 -17.30 -12.59 -9.74
C HIS A 182 -16.11 -13.38 -10.29
N THR A 183 -16.12 -13.64 -11.61
CA THR A 183 -15.09 -14.42 -12.30
C THR A 183 -13.75 -13.70 -12.28
N THR A 184 -13.71 -12.41 -12.62
CA THR A 184 -12.50 -11.58 -12.57
C THR A 184 -11.86 -11.64 -11.19
N ARG A 185 -12.65 -11.45 -10.13
CA ARG A 185 -12.18 -11.50 -8.76
C ARG A 185 -11.65 -12.87 -8.36
N GLU A 186 -12.27 -13.96 -8.81
CA GLU A 186 -11.78 -15.31 -8.55
C GLU A 186 -10.36 -15.51 -9.11
N TRP A 187 -10.12 -15.07 -10.35
CA TRP A 187 -8.79 -15.12 -10.95
C TRP A 187 -7.78 -14.25 -10.21
N ILE A 188 -8.17 -13.06 -9.74
CA ILE A 188 -7.32 -12.18 -8.96
C ILE A 188 -6.94 -12.85 -7.63
N LEU A 189 -7.92 -13.29 -6.84
CA LEU A 189 -7.71 -13.90 -5.51
C LEU A 189 -6.81 -15.12 -5.58
N ARG A 190 -7.11 -16.08 -6.46
CA ARG A 190 -6.31 -17.31 -6.60
C ARG A 190 -4.87 -17.03 -7.06
N ASN A 191 -4.58 -15.84 -7.60
CA ASN A 191 -3.27 -15.45 -8.09
C ASN A 191 -2.62 -14.34 -7.26
N SER A 192 -3.24 -13.86 -6.18
CA SER A 192 -2.74 -12.74 -5.39
C SER A 192 -1.94 -13.24 -4.18
N PRO A 193 -0.67 -12.86 -4.04
CA PRO A 193 0.10 -13.08 -2.81
C PRO A 193 -0.10 -11.95 -1.79
N VAL A 194 -0.94 -10.95 -2.09
CA VAL A 194 -1.22 -9.81 -1.20
C VAL A 194 -2.72 -9.77 -0.87
N PRO A 195 -3.12 -9.11 0.23
CA PRO A 195 -4.54 -8.95 0.54
C PRO A 195 -5.32 -8.25 -0.58
N VAL A 196 -6.54 -8.74 -0.82
CA VAL A 196 -7.46 -8.22 -1.84
C VAL A 196 -8.68 -7.60 -1.17
N GLY A 197 -8.87 -6.31 -1.37
CA GLY A 197 -10.04 -5.56 -0.94
C GLY A 197 -11.10 -5.40 -2.03
N THR A 198 -12.32 -5.09 -1.61
CA THR A 198 -13.45 -4.80 -2.53
C THR A 198 -14.39 -3.75 -1.94
N VAL A 199 -15.33 -3.28 -2.76
CA VAL A 199 -16.49 -2.50 -2.32
C VAL A 199 -17.77 -3.27 -2.67
N PRO A 200 -18.35 -4.07 -1.76
CA PRO A 200 -19.42 -5.01 -2.09
C PRO A 200 -20.66 -4.36 -2.74
N ILE A 201 -20.91 -3.08 -2.45
CA ILE A 201 -22.04 -2.33 -3.02
C ILE A 201 -21.95 -2.20 -4.54
N TYR A 202 -20.75 -2.26 -5.14
CA TYR A 202 -20.59 -2.16 -6.59
C TYR A 202 -21.16 -3.39 -7.30
N GLN A 203 -20.84 -4.58 -6.81
CA GLN A 203 -21.43 -5.81 -7.35
C GLN A 203 -22.93 -5.92 -7.02
N ALA A 204 -23.35 -5.50 -5.83
CA ALA A 204 -24.77 -5.48 -5.48
C ALA A 204 -25.57 -4.55 -6.41
N LEU A 205 -25.00 -3.40 -6.80
CA LEU A 205 -25.61 -2.46 -7.73
C LEU A 205 -25.73 -3.05 -9.15
N GLU A 206 -24.73 -3.81 -9.62
CA GLU A 206 -24.82 -4.51 -10.90
C GLU A 206 -25.93 -5.56 -10.91
N LYS A 207 -26.18 -6.26 -9.79
CA LYS A 207 -27.31 -7.22 -9.66
C LYS A 207 -28.69 -6.56 -9.84
N VAL A 208 -28.78 -5.23 -9.73
CA VAL A 208 -30.01 -4.44 -9.98
C VAL A 208 -29.92 -3.57 -11.23
N ASN A 209 -28.97 -3.86 -12.13
CA ASN A 209 -28.75 -3.12 -13.38
C ASN A 209 -28.49 -1.62 -13.16
N GLY A 210 -27.72 -1.27 -12.13
CA GLY A 210 -27.32 0.12 -11.91
C GLY A 210 -28.34 0.98 -11.17
N ASP A 211 -29.52 0.45 -10.81
CA ASP A 211 -30.56 1.21 -10.10
C ASP A 211 -30.37 1.13 -8.58
N PRO A 212 -29.86 2.19 -7.93
CA PRO A 212 -29.60 2.16 -6.50
C PRO A 212 -30.89 1.97 -5.70
N THR A 213 -32.06 2.41 -6.20
CA THR A 213 -33.33 2.34 -5.46
C THR A 213 -33.83 0.91 -5.26
N ARG A 214 -33.32 -0.03 -6.05
CA ARG A 214 -33.71 -1.46 -5.99
C ARG A 214 -32.82 -2.28 -5.06
N LEU A 215 -31.78 -1.68 -4.47
CA LEU A 215 -30.93 -2.34 -3.50
C LEU A 215 -31.73 -2.71 -2.24
N THR A 216 -31.43 -3.87 -1.68
CA THR A 216 -32.00 -4.39 -0.43
C THR A 216 -30.87 -4.93 0.43
N TRP A 217 -31.12 -5.03 1.74
CA TRP A 217 -30.17 -5.63 2.67
C TRP A 217 -29.84 -7.07 2.27
N GLU A 218 -30.85 -7.87 1.92
CA GLU A 218 -30.67 -9.29 1.58
C GLU A 218 -29.73 -9.46 0.38
N MET A 219 -29.90 -8.64 -0.66
CA MET A 219 -29.03 -8.69 -1.84
C MET A 219 -27.59 -8.28 -1.50
N TYR A 220 -27.42 -7.24 -0.69
CA TYR A 220 -26.10 -6.80 -0.24
C TYR A 220 -25.43 -7.87 0.61
N ARG A 221 -26.16 -8.43 1.59
CA ARG A 221 -25.72 -9.52 2.47
C ARG A 221 -25.27 -10.74 1.67
N ASP A 222 -26.07 -11.18 0.71
CA ASP A 222 -25.73 -12.33 -0.14
C ASP A 222 -24.46 -12.04 -0.98
N THR A 223 -24.27 -10.79 -1.42
CA THR A 223 -23.04 -10.35 -2.11
C THR A 223 -21.82 -10.34 -1.18
N VAL A 224 -21.97 -9.91 0.07
CA VAL A 224 -20.90 -9.97 1.07
C VAL A 224 -20.50 -11.43 1.34
N ILE A 225 -21.47 -12.32 1.53
CA ILE A 225 -21.20 -13.75 1.78
C ILE A 225 -20.47 -14.37 0.59
N GLU A 226 -20.95 -14.12 -0.63
CA GLU A 226 -20.30 -14.56 -1.87
C GLU A 226 -18.82 -14.16 -1.92
N GLN A 227 -18.51 -12.91 -1.60
CA GLN A 227 -17.13 -12.39 -1.60
C GLN A 227 -16.28 -12.94 -0.44
N CYS A 228 -16.88 -13.14 0.74
CA CYS A 228 -16.20 -13.78 1.87
C CYS A 228 -15.79 -15.22 1.52
N GLU A 229 -16.67 -15.97 0.86
CA GLU A 229 -16.41 -17.35 0.43
C GLU A 229 -15.30 -17.44 -0.63
N GLN A 230 -15.17 -16.43 -1.50
CA GLN A 230 -14.07 -16.36 -2.46
C GLN A 230 -12.70 -16.10 -1.82
N GLY A 231 -12.66 -15.35 -0.71
CA GLY A 231 -11.41 -14.97 -0.03
C GLY A 231 -11.10 -13.48 0.01
N VAL A 232 -12.06 -12.58 -0.21
CA VAL A 232 -11.81 -11.14 -0.02
C VAL A 232 -11.34 -10.86 1.41
N ASP A 233 -10.21 -10.19 1.58
CA ASP A 233 -9.58 -9.97 2.90
C ASP A 233 -10.14 -8.78 3.66
N TYR A 234 -10.58 -7.75 2.94
CA TYR A 234 -11.21 -6.59 3.53
C TYR A 234 -12.28 -5.99 2.63
N MET A 235 -13.27 -5.33 3.24
CA MET A 235 -14.40 -4.76 2.52
C MET A 235 -14.63 -3.31 2.91
N THR A 236 -14.67 -2.44 1.90
CA THR A 236 -15.10 -1.06 2.06
C THR A 236 -16.61 -1.00 2.24
N VAL A 237 -17.06 -0.58 3.42
CA VAL A 237 -18.47 -0.50 3.79
C VAL A 237 -18.81 0.94 4.20
N HIS A 238 -19.69 1.58 3.42
CA HIS A 238 -20.08 2.98 3.61
C HIS A 238 -21.22 3.12 4.64
N ALA A 239 -21.07 2.49 5.80
CA ALA A 239 -22.08 2.51 6.86
C ALA A 239 -22.14 3.83 7.63
N GLY A 240 -21.15 4.73 7.48
CA GLY A 240 -21.15 6.07 8.06
C GLY A 240 -21.97 7.12 7.29
N VAL A 241 -22.43 6.80 6.07
CA VAL A 241 -23.31 7.68 5.30
C VAL A 241 -24.72 7.54 5.83
N LEU A 242 -25.13 8.49 6.66
CA LEU A 242 -26.45 8.51 7.29
C LEU A 242 -27.38 9.50 6.61
N LEU A 243 -28.69 9.24 6.65
CA LEU A 243 -29.72 10.08 6.03
C LEU A 243 -29.61 11.54 6.50
N ARG A 244 -29.34 11.73 7.80
CA ARG A 244 -29.16 13.06 8.41
C ARG A 244 -27.89 13.80 7.98
N HIS A 245 -26.89 13.11 7.42
CA HIS A 245 -25.65 13.73 6.93
C HIS A 245 -25.80 14.27 5.51
N ILE A 246 -26.69 13.71 4.69
CA ILE A 246 -26.86 14.11 3.28
C ILE A 246 -27.10 15.63 3.12
N PRO A 247 -27.97 16.28 3.92
CA PRO A 247 -28.19 17.73 3.80
C PRO A 247 -26.94 18.60 4.05
N LEU A 248 -25.95 18.09 4.80
CA LEU A 248 -24.69 18.80 5.06
C LEU A 248 -23.86 18.97 3.79
N THR A 249 -24.06 18.10 2.80
CA THR A 249 -23.31 18.10 1.52
C THR A 249 -23.87 19.07 0.48
N VAL A 250 -25.08 19.61 0.68
CA VAL A 250 -25.81 20.41 -0.33
C VAL A 250 -25.05 21.69 -0.72
N LYS A 251 -24.21 22.22 0.19
CA LYS A 251 -23.43 23.44 -0.05
C LYS A 251 -22.01 23.18 -0.54
N ARG A 252 -21.60 21.92 -0.71
CA ARG A 252 -20.27 21.58 -1.22
C ARG A 252 -20.11 22.02 -2.67
N VAL A 253 -18.88 22.34 -3.05
CA VAL A 253 -18.49 22.64 -4.43
C VAL A 253 -18.60 21.38 -5.29
N THR A 254 -18.17 20.23 -4.77
CA THR A 254 -18.11 18.95 -5.50
C THR A 254 -19.08 17.88 -4.99
N GLY A 255 -19.92 18.20 -4.00
CA GLY A 255 -20.95 17.30 -3.49
C GLY A 255 -20.38 16.03 -2.86
N ILE A 256 -20.96 14.88 -3.23
CA ILE A 256 -20.54 13.54 -2.79
C ILE A 256 -19.76 12.87 -3.93
N VAL A 257 -18.44 12.76 -3.77
CA VAL A 257 -17.55 12.17 -4.78
C VAL A 257 -17.24 10.69 -4.56
N SER A 258 -17.64 10.12 -3.42
CA SER A 258 -17.57 8.68 -3.21
C SER A 258 -18.63 7.98 -4.06
N ARG A 259 -18.21 7.03 -4.90
CA ARG A 259 -19.14 6.18 -5.66
C ARG A 259 -20.05 5.39 -4.73
N GLY A 260 -19.50 4.69 -3.73
CA GLY A 260 -20.30 3.95 -2.75
C GLY A 260 -21.17 4.87 -1.88
N GLY A 261 -20.63 6.02 -1.46
CA GLY A 261 -21.38 7.00 -0.66
C GLY A 261 -22.56 7.62 -1.41
N SER A 262 -22.38 7.97 -2.69
CA SER A 262 -23.45 8.50 -3.54
C SER A 262 -24.55 7.47 -3.85
N ILE A 263 -24.20 6.20 -4.02
CA ILE A 263 -25.17 5.10 -4.14
C ILE A 263 -26.06 5.02 -2.88
N MET A 264 -25.45 5.05 -1.71
CA MET A 264 -26.19 5.00 -0.44
C MET A 264 -27.04 6.25 -0.21
N ALA A 265 -26.53 7.43 -0.56
CA ALA A 265 -27.29 8.67 -0.50
C ALA A 265 -28.53 8.60 -1.42
N ALA A 266 -28.39 8.12 -2.65
CA ALA A 266 -29.50 7.96 -3.59
C ALA A 266 -30.56 6.97 -3.07
N TRP A 267 -30.14 5.83 -2.52
CA TRP A 267 -31.04 4.85 -1.91
C TRP A 267 -31.84 5.47 -0.75
N MET A 268 -31.15 6.14 0.18
CA MET A 268 -31.80 6.75 1.35
C MET A 268 -32.77 7.87 0.97
N LEU A 269 -32.45 8.68 -0.05
CA LEU A 269 -33.36 9.73 -0.53
C LEU A 269 -34.59 9.16 -1.23
N ALA A 270 -34.46 8.05 -1.96
CA ALA A 270 -35.59 7.41 -2.64
C ALA A 270 -36.57 6.77 -1.66
N HIS A 271 -36.06 6.17 -0.58
CA HIS A 271 -36.88 5.45 0.42
C HIS A 271 -37.24 6.29 1.65
N HIS A 272 -36.54 7.41 1.87
CA HIS A 272 -36.57 8.20 3.09
C HIS A 272 -36.38 7.36 4.37
N GLN A 273 -35.42 6.44 4.31
CA GLN A 273 -35.05 5.53 5.39
C GLN A 273 -33.56 5.64 5.70
N GLU A 274 -33.16 5.28 6.92
CA GLU A 274 -31.75 5.23 7.30
C GLU A 274 -31.01 4.13 6.54
N SER A 275 -29.71 4.33 6.33
CA SER A 275 -28.83 3.39 5.63
C SER A 275 -29.03 1.95 6.10
N PHE A 276 -29.35 1.05 5.17
CA PHE A 276 -29.46 -0.38 5.49
C PHE A 276 -28.12 -0.99 5.91
N LEU A 277 -26.98 -0.38 5.53
CA LEU A 277 -25.65 -0.79 5.98
C LEU A 277 -25.44 -0.45 7.46
N TYR A 278 -25.93 0.72 7.89
CA TYR A 278 -25.86 1.14 9.29
C TYR A 278 -26.81 0.32 10.17
N THR A 279 -28.08 0.19 9.76
CA THR A 279 -29.11 -0.48 10.57
C THR A 279 -28.89 -1.99 10.70
N ASN A 280 -28.19 -2.63 9.76
CA ASN A 280 -27.86 -4.07 9.82
C ASN A 280 -26.36 -4.32 10.12
N PHE A 281 -25.65 -3.31 10.66
CA PHE A 281 -24.20 -3.41 10.88
C PHE A 281 -23.80 -4.57 11.82
N GLY A 282 -24.66 -4.90 12.80
CA GLY A 282 -24.45 -6.05 13.69
C GLY A 282 -24.42 -7.40 12.95
N GLU A 283 -25.38 -7.65 12.06
CA GLU A 283 -25.40 -8.86 11.21
C GLU A 283 -24.19 -8.88 10.27
N LEU A 284 -23.76 -7.73 9.76
CA LEU A 284 -22.55 -7.63 8.96
C LEU A 284 -21.30 -8.05 9.75
N CYS A 285 -21.19 -7.64 11.02
CA CYS A 285 -20.09 -8.06 11.89
C CYS A 285 -20.06 -9.58 12.08
N GLU A 286 -21.22 -10.22 12.30
CA GLU A 286 -21.32 -11.67 12.41
C GLU A 286 -20.88 -12.39 11.13
N ILE A 287 -21.20 -11.83 9.96
CA ILE A 287 -20.75 -12.40 8.69
C ILE A 287 -19.24 -12.30 8.57
N LEU A 288 -18.66 -11.10 8.72
CA LEU A 288 -17.24 -10.88 8.51
C LEU A 288 -16.37 -11.64 9.54
N ALA A 289 -16.82 -11.74 10.79
CA ALA A 289 -16.12 -12.49 11.84
C ALA A 289 -15.92 -13.97 11.51
N ARG A 290 -16.86 -14.60 10.78
CA ARG A 290 -16.77 -16.03 10.41
C ARG A 290 -15.62 -16.33 9.44
N TYR A 291 -15.19 -15.33 8.68
CA TYR A 291 -14.18 -15.47 7.63
C TYR A 291 -12.89 -14.71 7.92
N ASP A 292 -12.86 -13.94 9.02
CA ASP A 292 -11.81 -12.95 9.33
C ASP A 292 -11.60 -11.90 8.24
N VAL A 293 -12.71 -11.37 7.72
CA VAL A 293 -12.68 -10.22 6.82
C VAL A 293 -12.58 -8.95 7.63
N THR A 294 -11.63 -8.10 7.29
CA THR A 294 -11.42 -6.80 7.94
C THR A 294 -12.40 -5.76 7.39
N PHE A 295 -13.00 -4.97 8.28
CA PHE A 295 -13.73 -3.77 7.87
C PHE A 295 -12.76 -2.70 7.38
N SER A 296 -13.02 -2.17 6.20
CA SER A 296 -12.55 -0.84 5.79
C SER A 296 -13.77 0.08 5.86
N LEU A 297 -13.90 0.86 6.93
CA LEU A 297 -15.07 1.71 7.10
C LEU A 297 -14.96 2.91 6.16
N GLY A 298 -15.81 2.93 5.13
CA GLY A 298 -15.66 3.82 3.98
C GLY A 298 -16.03 5.27 4.25
N ASP A 299 -15.29 6.18 3.61
CA ASP A 299 -15.44 7.64 3.71
C ASP A 299 -16.39 8.18 2.63
N GLY A 300 -17.66 7.77 2.71
CA GLY A 300 -18.68 8.11 1.72
C GLY A 300 -18.90 9.61 1.52
N LEU A 301 -18.59 10.43 2.51
CA LEU A 301 -18.67 11.88 2.52
C LEU A 301 -17.28 12.54 2.51
N ARG A 302 -16.23 11.89 2.01
CA ARG A 302 -14.93 12.55 1.81
C ARG A 302 -15.01 13.78 0.90
N PRO A 303 -14.10 14.76 1.06
CA PRO A 303 -14.03 15.93 0.19
C PRO A 303 -13.46 15.59 -1.20
N GLY A 304 -14.14 16.07 -2.24
CA GLY A 304 -13.70 15.96 -3.65
C GLY A 304 -13.09 17.24 -4.23
N SER A 305 -12.92 18.26 -3.38
CA SER A 305 -12.17 19.47 -3.69
C SER A 305 -11.57 20.05 -2.42
N ILE A 306 -10.53 20.87 -2.59
CA ILE A 306 -9.91 21.62 -1.50
C ILE A 306 -10.92 22.47 -0.73
N ALA A 307 -11.95 22.98 -1.40
CA ALA A 307 -12.98 23.82 -0.80
C ALA A 307 -13.86 23.06 0.22
N ASP A 308 -14.08 21.76 -0.02
CA ASP A 308 -14.97 20.91 0.77
C ASP A 308 -14.24 20.23 1.95
N ALA A 309 -12.92 20.40 2.04
CA ALA A 309 -12.07 19.75 3.04
C ALA A 309 -12.35 20.22 4.48
N ASN A 310 -12.46 19.25 5.40
CA ASN A 310 -12.73 19.42 6.83
C ASN A 310 -14.10 20.06 7.11
N ASP A 311 -15.08 19.80 6.25
CA ASP A 311 -16.44 20.31 6.46
C ASP A 311 -17.24 19.45 7.46
N ALA A 312 -18.46 19.92 7.77
CA ALA A 312 -19.33 19.26 8.72
C ALA A 312 -19.78 17.86 8.27
N ALA A 313 -19.95 17.63 6.96
CA ALA A 313 -20.38 16.34 6.44
C ALA A 313 -19.29 15.28 6.62
N GLN A 314 -18.04 15.63 6.32
CA GLN A 314 -16.90 14.76 6.47
C GLN A 314 -16.72 14.31 7.94
N PHE A 315 -16.71 15.27 8.88
CA PHE A 315 -16.48 14.93 10.29
C PHE A 315 -17.68 14.29 10.97
N ALA A 316 -18.91 14.55 10.51
CA ALA A 316 -20.09 13.82 10.99
C ALA A 316 -20.02 12.33 10.63
N GLU A 317 -19.57 12.01 9.41
CA GLU A 317 -19.31 10.63 9.03
C GLU A 317 -18.17 10.03 9.85
N LEU A 318 -17.03 10.70 9.99
CA LEU A 318 -15.89 10.20 10.77
C LEU A 318 -16.28 9.84 12.21
N ALA A 319 -17.07 10.69 12.88
CA ALA A 319 -17.58 10.40 14.22
C ALA A 319 -18.47 9.15 14.26
N THR A 320 -19.24 8.90 13.20
CA THR A 320 -20.04 7.67 13.06
C THR A 320 -19.16 6.45 12.80
N LEU A 321 -18.08 6.59 12.04
CA LEU A 321 -17.13 5.49 11.83
C LEU A 321 -16.47 5.09 13.15
N GLY A 322 -16.22 6.04 14.06
CA GLY A 322 -15.77 5.77 15.42
C GLY A 322 -16.74 4.90 16.21
N GLU A 323 -18.03 5.25 16.22
CA GLU A 323 -19.09 4.43 16.83
C GLU A 323 -19.12 3.01 16.25
N LEU A 324 -19.08 2.88 14.93
CA LEU A 324 -19.10 1.59 14.23
C LEU A 324 -17.83 0.77 14.51
N THR A 325 -16.70 1.43 14.71
CA THR A 325 -15.43 0.79 15.10
C THR A 325 -15.55 0.11 16.45
N THR A 326 -16.10 0.79 17.45
CA THR A 326 -16.36 0.19 18.77
C THR A 326 -17.27 -1.03 18.65
N ILE A 327 -18.33 -0.95 17.86
CA ILE A 327 -19.27 -2.07 17.64
C ILE A 327 -18.55 -3.27 17.00
N ALA A 328 -17.82 -3.06 15.91
CA ALA A 328 -17.13 -4.11 15.19
C ALA A 328 -16.00 -4.75 16.03
N LYS A 329 -15.20 -3.94 16.73
CA LYS A 329 -14.17 -4.43 17.66
C LYS A 329 -14.78 -5.26 18.79
N ASN A 330 -15.96 -4.90 19.31
CA ASN A 330 -16.66 -5.69 20.33
C ASN A 330 -17.20 -7.03 19.80
N ALA A 331 -17.60 -7.06 18.53
CA ALA A 331 -17.92 -8.31 17.83
C ALA A 331 -16.68 -9.14 17.44
N GLY A 332 -15.48 -8.63 17.70
CA GLY A 332 -14.22 -9.29 17.39
C GLY A 332 -13.82 -9.20 15.92
N VAL A 333 -14.35 -8.24 15.16
CA VAL A 333 -13.95 -7.99 13.76
C VAL A 333 -12.83 -6.95 13.73
N GLN A 334 -11.86 -7.17 12.85
CA GLN A 334 -10.77 -6.21 12.59
C GLN A 334 -11.32 -4.98 11.84
N VAL A 335 -10.81 -3.78 12.14
CA VAL A 335 -11.31 -2.52 11.56
C VAL A 335 -10.15 -1.59 11.20
N MET A 336 -10.21 -1.01 10.01
CA MET A 336 -9.49 0.19 9.60
C MET A 336 -10.49 1.24 9.09
N ILE A 337 -10.10 2.52 9.14
CA ILE A 337 -10.93 3.68 8.79
C ILE A 337 -10.46 4.26 7.46
N GLU A 338 -11.37 4.48 6.51
CA GLU A 338 -11.03 5.25 5.31
C GLU A 338 -11.07 6.75 5.57
N GLY A 339 -10.19 7.49 4.87
CA GLY A 339 -9.96 8.90 5.08
C GLY A 339 -9.77 9.70 3.80
N PRO A 340 -9.75 11.04 3.92
CA PRO A 340 -10.14 11.97 2.87
C PRO A 340 -9.34 11.91 1.57
N GLY A 341 -9.98 12.47 0.54
CA GLY A 341 -9.44 12.66 -0.81
C GLY A 341 -8.71 13.99 -0.99
N HIS A 342 -9.42 15.12 -1.06
CA HIS A 342 -8.81 16.42 -1.40
C HIS A 342 -8.68 17.30 -0.15
N VAL A 343 -7.45 17.58 0.31
CA VAL A 343 -7.19 18.31 1.55
C VAL A 343 -5.96 19.21 1.40
N PRO A 344 -6.06 20.53 1.58
CA PRO A 344 -4.90 21.41 1.51
C PRO A 344 -3.98 21.16 2.70
N MET A 345 -2.66 21.28 2.50
CA MET A 345 -1.64 20.84 3.48
C MET A 345 -1.88 21.29 4.93
N HIS A 346 -2.31 22.54 5.14
CA HIS A 346 -2.55 23.10 6.48
C HIS A 346 -3.71 22.43 7.26
N LYS A 347 -4.55 21.63 6.58
CA LYS A 347 -5.68 20.90 7.17
C LYS A 347 -5.39 19.40 7.38
N ILE A 348 -4.29 18.87 6.86
CA ILE A 348 -4.02 17.42 6.83
C ILE A 348 -3.89 16.85 8.24
N VAL A 349 -3.05 17.44 9.09
CA VAL A 349 -2.73 16.89 10.43
C VAL A 349 -3.97 16.84 11.34
N GLU A 350 -4.91 17.78 11.16
CA GLU A 350 -6.18 17.77 11.90
C GLU A 350 -7.01 16.51 11.63
N ASN A 351 -6.98 15.99 10.40
CA ASN A 351 -7.73 14.78 10.03
C ASN A 351 -7.22 13.56 10.81
N VAL A 352 -5.90 13.40 10.91
CA VAL A 352 -5.30 12.28 11.67
C VAL A 352 -5.62 12.41 13.16
N ARG A 353 -5.47 13.62 13.72
CA ARG A 353 -5.78 13.87 15.14
C ARG A 353 -7.23 13.51 15.48
N LEU A 354 -8.18 13.90 14.62
CA LEU A 354 -9.60 13.61 14.82
C LEU A 354 -9.92 12.14 14.60
N GLU A 355 -9.27 11.47 13.65
CA GLU A 355 -9.44 10.04 13.46
C GLU A 355 -8.97 9.26 14.70
N GLU A 356 -7.79 9.57 15.23
CA GLU A 356 -7.27 8.92 16.45
C GLU A 356 -8.19 9.14 17.66
N GLU A 357 -8.69 10.37 17.84
CA GLU A 357 -9.58 10.75 18.94
C GLU A 357 -10.95 10.05 18.85
N LEU A 358 -11.52 9.95 17.64
CA LEU A 358 -12.87 9.46 17.44
C LEU A 358 -12.94 7.95 17.18
N CYS A 359 -11.89 7.35 16.61
CA CYS A 359 -11.89 5.97 16.11
C CYS A 359 -10.98 5.01 16.92
N GLU A 360 -10.64 5.37 18.15
CA GLU A 360 -9.85 4.53 19.07
C GLU A 360 -8.50 4.09 18.47
N GLU A 361 -7.79 5.03 17.83
CA GLU A 361 -6.51 4.78 17.15
C GLU A 361 -6.55 3.61 16.14
N ALA A 362 -7.70 3.32 15.52
CA ALA A 362 -7.79 2.33 14.45
C ALA A 362 -6.83 2.70 13.30
N PRO A 363 -6.36 1.74 12.48
CA PRO A 363 -5.53 2.06 11.34
C PRO A 363 -6.25 2.97 10.35
N PHE A 364 -5.64 4.10 10.02
CA PHE A 364 -6.19 5.04 9.04
C PHE A 364 -5.71 4.71 7.63
N TYR A 365 -6.61 4.75 6.65
CA TYR A 365 -6.42 4.41 5.24
C TYR A 365 -6.89 5.55 4.31
N THR A 366 -5.98 6.29 3.68
CA THR A 366 -6.34 7.56 3.00
C THR A 366 -6.18 7.52 1.49
N LEU A 367 -7.06 8.20 0.74
CA LEU A 367 -6.91 8.40 -0.71
C LEU A 367 -6.08 9.65 -1.01
N GLY A 368 -4.75 9.52 -0.98
CA GLY A 368 -3.85 10.68 -0.98
C GLY A 368 -3.60 11.17 0.43
N PRO A 369 -3.96 12.42 0.80
CA PRO A 369 -4.86 13.32 0.07
C PRO A 369 -4.20 14.19 -1.01
N LEU A 370 -4.97 14.61 -2.02
CA LEU A 370 -4.57 15.61 -3.00
C LEU A 370 -4.43 16.99 -2.35
N ALA A 371 -3.23 17.57 -2.41
CA ALA A 371 -2.94 18.86 -1.81
C ALA A 371 -3.44 20.07 -2.63
N THR A 372 -3.82 19.84 -3.90
CA THR A 372 -4.36 20.85 -4.82
C THR A 372 -5.16 20.21 -5.95
N ASP A 373 -6.16 20.94 -6.48
CA ASP A 373 -7.07 20.45 -7.53
C ASP A 373 -6.66 20.88 -8.95
N ILE A 374 -5.58 21.64 -9.10
CA ILE A 374 -5.29 22.39 -10.35
C ILE A 374 -4.40 21.64 -11.36
N ALA A 375 -4.08 20.36 -11.10
CA ALA A 375 -3.10 19.62 -11.91
C ALA A 375 -3.57 18.21 -12.34
N PRO A 376 -4.77 18.07 -12.95
CA PRO A 376 -5.20 16.79 -13.51
C PRO A 376 -4.17 16.29 -14.54
N GLY A 377 -3.88 14.99 -14.52
CA GLY A 377 -2.75 14.40 -15.24
C GLY A 377 -1.51 14.20 -14.36
N TYR A 378 -1.46 14.90 -13.22
CA TYR A 378 -0.36 14.86 -12.25
C TYR A 378 -0.85 14.61 -10.83
N ASP A 379 -2.05 14.04 -10.68
CA ASP A 379 -2.65 13.87 -9.36
C ASP A 379 -1.91 12.86 -8.47
N HIS A 380 -1.22 11.88 -9.06
CA HIS A 380 -0.22 11.07 -8.35
C HIS A 380 0.86 11.90 -7.62
N ILE A 381 1.20 13.09 -8.12
CA ILE A 381 2.16 14.02 -7.49
C ILE A 381 1.44 14.90 -6.47
N THR A 382 0.29 15.49 -6.83
CA THR A 382 -0.48 16.35 -5.91
C THR A 382 -0.88 15.59 -4.66
N SER A 383 -1.20 14.30 -4.81
CA SER A 383 -1.55 13.40 -3.73
C SER A 383 -0.35 12.85 -2.97
N ALA A 384 0.78 12.56 -3.63
CA ALA A 384 1.99 12.07 -2.94
C ALA A 384 2.48 13.07 -1.88
N ILE A 385 2.32 14.38 -2.13
CA ILE A 385 2.61 15.43 -1.14
C ILE A 385 1.75 15.26 0.11
N GLY A 386 0.43 15.15 -0.05
CA GLY A 386 -0.47 15.00 1.09
C GLY A 386 -0.33 13.63 1.75
N ALA A 387 -0.11 12.58 0.97
CA ALA A 387 0.09 11.21 1.44
C ALA A 387 1.31 11.08 2.34
N ALA A 388 2.44 11.72 1.99
CA ALA A 388 3.63 11.73 2.84
C ALA A 388 3.37 12.46 4.18
N ILE A 389 2.67 13.61 4.13
CA ILE A 389 2.34 14.39 5.34
C ILE A 389 1.38 13.62 6.25
N ILE A 390 0.33 13.01 5.70
CA ILE A 390 -0.69 12.32 6.48
C ILE A 390 -0.17 11.00 7.08
N ALA A 391 0.67 10.27 6.33
CA ALA A 391 1.37 9.09 6.84
C ALA A 391 2.42 9.44 7.90
N GLN A 392 3.14 10.55 7.75
CA GLN A 392 4.03 11.05 8.80
C GLN A 392 3.27 11.32 10.10
N ALA A 393 2.06 11.90 9.99
CA ALA A 393 1.22 12.20 11.16
C ALA A 393 0.65 10.93 11.83
N GLY A 394 0.33 9.89 11.07
CA GLY A 394 -0.11 8.62 11.66
C GLY A 394 -0.85 7.64 10.74
N THR A 395 -1.14 8.00 9.49
CA THR A 395 -1.83 7.08 8.56
C THR A 395 -1.04 5.80 8.32
N ALA A 396 -1.75 4.67 8.37
CA ALA A 396 -1.16 3.33 8.29
C ALA A 396 -1.08 2.79 6.86
N MET A 397 -2.07 3.10 6.01
CA MET A 397 -2.10 2.69 4.61
C MET A 397 -2.51 3.85 3.70
N LEU A 398 -1.90 3.91 2.52
CA LEU A 398 -2.14 4.93 1.52
C LEU A 398 -2.74 4.31 0.26
N CYS A 399 -3.95 4.72 -0.10
CA CYS A 399 -4.53 4.38 -1.39
C CYS A 399 -3.86 5.23 -2.45
N TYR A 400 -3.26 4.57 -3.44
CA TYR A 400 -2.58 5.29 -4.49
C TYR A 400 -3.53 6.17 -5.30
N VAL A 401 -2.97 7.13 -6.02
CA VAL A 401 -3.66 7.93 -7.01
C VAL A 401 -2.80 7.87 -8.25
N THR A 402 -3.42 7.60 -9.40
CA THR A 402 -2.69 7.45 -10.65
C THR A 402 -2.57 8.79 -11.38
N PRO A 403 -1.67 8.93 -12.37
CA PRO A 403 -1.68 10.09 -13.25
C PRO A 403 -3.02 10.36 -13.95
N LYS A 404 -3.85 9.32 -14.13
CA LYS A 404 -5.16 9.41 -14.79
C LYS A 404 -6.34 9.66 -13.88
N GLU A 405 -6.11 9.87 -12.58
CA GLU A 405 -7.19 10.30 -11.70
C GLU A 405 -7.89 11.53 -12.30
N HIS A 406 -9.23 11.56 -12.18
CA HIS A 406 -10.11 12.56 -12.81
C HIS A 406 -10.12 12.60 -14.35
N LEU A 407 -9.40 11.70 -15.03
CA LEU A 407 -9.27 11.71 -16.50
C LEU A 407 -9.69 10.39 -17.17
N GLY A 408 -9.48 9.24 -16.52
CA GLY A 408 -9.88 7.95 -17.08
C GLY A 408 -9.28 6.76 -16.36
N LEU A 409 -9.44 5.57 -16.97
CA LEU A 409 -8.93 4.33 -16.38
C LEU A 409 -7.41 4.20 -16.54
N PRO A 410 -6.68 3.85 -15.46
CA PRO A 410 -5.24 3.67 -15.50
C PRO A 410 -4.87 2.47 -16.37
N ASN A 411 -3.88 2.67 -17.23
CA ASN A 411 -3.20 1.58 -17.93
C ASN A 411 -2.03 1.08 -17.07
N ARG A 412 -1.32 0.08 -17.59
CA ARG A 412 -0.17 -0.53 -16.92
C ARG A 412 0.93 0.46 -16.50
N LYS A 413 1.24 1.48 -17.31
CA LYS A 413 2.24 2.50 -16.96
C LYS A 413 1.72 3.36 -15.80
N ASP A 414 0.48 3.81 -15.88
CA ASP A 414 -0.14 4.65 -14.84
C ASP A 414 -0.19 3.92 -13.48
N VAL A 415 -0.40 2.60 -13.50
CA VAL A 415 -0.32 1.76 -12.29
C VAL A 415 1.10 1.78 -11.70
N LYS A 416 2.14 1.57 -12.52
CA LYS A 416 3.54 1.66 -12.05
C LYS A 416 3.85 3.04 -11.49
N ASP A 417 3.52 4.11 -12.22
CA ASP A 417 3.77 5.49 -11.80
C ASP A 417 3.11 5.79 -10.46
N GLY A 418 1.83 5.39 -10.29
CA GLY A 418 1.09 5.55 -9.04
C GLY A 418 1.71 4.76 -7.88
N VAL A 419 2.06 3.48 -8.10
CA VAL A 419 2.68 2.65 -7.05
C VAL A 419 4.03 3.23 -6.63
N ILE A 420 4.89 3.60 -7.59
CA ILE A 420 6.21 4.18 -7.29
C ILE A 420 6.07 5.51 -6.53
N ALA A 421 5.17 6.41 -6.96
CA ALA A 421 4.91 7.67 -6.26
C ALA A 421 4.50 7.45 -4.80
N TYR A 422 3.66 6.44 -4.55
CA TYR A 422 3.18 6.13 -3.21
C TYR A 422 4.19 5.35 -2.36
N LYS A 423 5.05 4.51 -2.95
CA LYS A 423 6.18 3.93 -2.21
C LYS A 423 7.21 4.97 -1.82
N ILE A 424 7.39 6.03 -2.63
CA ILE A 424 8.18 7.20 -2.23
C ILE A 424 7.50 7.89 -1.04
N ALA A 425 6.20 8.20 -1.12
CA ALA A 425 5.48 8.88 -0.04
C ALA A 425 5.49 8.08 1.28
N ALA A 426 5.22 6.77 1.21
CA ALA A 426 5.25 5.85 2.34
C ALA A 426 6.65 5.79 2.98
N HIS A 427 7.70 5.62 2.18
CA HIS A 427 9.08 5.57 2.68
C HIS A 427 9.53 6.91 3.26
N ALA A 428 9.16 8.03 2.64
CA ALA A 428 9.43 9.37 3.17
C ALA A 428 8.76 9.60 4.53
N ALA A 429 7.52 9.11 4.70
CA ALA A 429 6.83 9.14 5.99
C ALA A 429 7.52 8.24 7.02
N ASP A 430 7.98 7.04 6.65
CA ASP A 430 8.72 6.14 7.53
C ASP A 430 10.06 6.75 7.98
N LEU A 431 10.79 7.44 7.10
CA LEU A 431 11.97 8.22 7.47
C LEU A 431 11.62 9.32 8.48
N ALA A 432 10.54 10.07 8.23
CA ALA A 432 10.11 11.15 9.12
C ALA A 432 9.61 10.64 10.49
N LYS A 433 9.03 9.44 10.54
CA LYS A 433 8.65 8.72 11.76
C LYS A 433 9.86 8.13 12.50
N GLY A 434 11.03 8.07 11.87
CA GLY A 434 12.21 7.38 12.40
C GLY A 434 12.03 5.87 12.46
N HIS A 435 11.27 5.28 11.53
CA HIS A 435 11.00 3.85 11.51
C HIS A 435 12.31 3.05 11.42
N PRO A 436 12.49 2.00 12.23
CA PRO A 436 13.68 1.16 12.17
C PRO A 436 13.94 0.65 10.74
N ARG A 437 15.19 0.69 10.29
CA ARG A 437 15.65 0.27 8.96
C ARG A 437 15.28 1.16 7.76
N ALA A 438 14.41 2.15 7.89
CA ALA A 438 14.06 3.03 6.77
C ALA A 438 15.31 3.73 6.19
N GLN A 439 16.10 4.37 7.05
CA GLN A 439 17.30 5.13 6.65
C GLN A 439 18.42 4.26 6.05
N GLN A 440 18.49 2.96 6.38
CA GLN A 440 19.55 2.08 5.89
C GLN A 440 19.59 2.02 4.36
N ARG A 441 18.42 2.04 3.71
CA ARG A 441 18.34 2.02 2.25
C ARG A 441 18.81 3.34 1.62
N ASP A 442 18.43 4.49 2.20
CA ASP A 442 18.87 5.81 1.76
C ASP A 442 20.38 5.96 1.86
N ASP A 443 20.95 5.52 2.99
CA ASP A 443 22.39 5.59 3.24
C ASP A 443 23.15 4.66 2.28
N ALA A 444 22.68 3.43 2.07
CA ALA A 444 23.29 2.49 1.13
C ALA A 444 23.28 3.03 -0.32
N LEU A 445 22.14 3.58 -0.77
CA LEU A 445 22.03 4.17 -2.10
C LEU A 445 22.90 5.43 -2.23
N SER A 446 22.94 6.27 -1.20
CA SER A 446 23.75 7.50 -1.17
C SER A 446 25.25 7.19 -1.16
N LYS A 447 25.68 6.15 -0.42
CA LYS A 447 27.05 5.63 -0.45
C LYS A 447 27.40 5.15 -1.84
N ALA A 448 26.56 4.31 -2.47
CA ALA A 448 26.76 3.85 -3.84
C ALA A 448 26.86 5.00 -4.85
N ARG A 449 26.04 6.04 -4.70
CA ARG A 449 26.09 7.25 -5.51
C ARG A 449 27.41 8.01 -5.34
N PHE A 450 27.85 8.21 -4.10
CA PHE A 450 29.09 8.93 -3.81
C PHE A 450 30.34 8.18 -4.30
N GLU A 451 30.31 6.85 -4.22
CA GLU A 451 31.39 5.96 -4.68
C GLU A 451 31.29 5.61 -6.18
N PHE A 452 30.35 6.22 -6.92
CA PHE A 452 30.12 5.99 -8.34
C PHE A 452 29.85 4.52 -8.73
N ARG A 453 29.28 3.74 -7.80
CA ARG A 453 28.81 2.37 -8.03
C ARG A 453 27.44 2.41 -8.70
N TRP A 454 27.40 2.83 -9.97
CA TRP A 454 26.15 3.09 -10.70
C TRP A 454 25.19 1.91 -10.70
N LYS A 455 25.68 0.68 -10.93
CA LYS A 455 24.83 -0.53 -10.93
C LYS A 455 24.20 -0.79 -9.56
N ASP A 456 24.94 -0.54 -8.48
CA ASP A 456 24.43 -0.67 -7.11
C ASP A 456 23.40 0.43 -6.82
N GLN A 457 23.66 1.67 -7.24
CA GLN A 457 22.71 2.78 -7.11
C GLN A 457 21.38 2.46 -7.82
N PHE A 458 21.42 1.90 -9.02
CA PHE A 458 20.20 1.50 -9.74
C PHE A 458 19.47 0.38 -9.00
N ALA A 459 20.17 -0.70 -8.62
CA ALA A 459 19.60 -1.86 -7.95
C ALA A 459 18.94 -1.52 -6.59
N LEU A 460 19.49 -0.55 -5.85
CA LEU A 460 18.98 -0.08 -4.56
C LEU A 460 17.75 0.82 -4.69
N SER A 461 17.50 1.39 -5.88
CA SER A 461 16.38 2.31 -6.12
C SER A 461 15.01 1.60 -6.08
N LEU A 462 13.92 2.37 -6.01
CA LEU A 462 12.55 1.83 -6.08
C LEU A 462 12.21 1.30 -7.48
N ASP A 463 12.82 1.87 -8.51
CA ASP A 463 12.62 1.51 -9.91
C ASP A 463 13.97 1.42 -10.63
N PRO A 464 14.67 0.27 -10.51
CA PRO A 464 15.99 0.09 -11.11
C PRO A 464 15.99 0.24 -12.62
N ASP A 465 14.91 -0.16 -13.29
CA ASP A 465 14.76 -0.12 -14.74
C ASP A 465 14.82 1.34 -15.23
N THR A 466 13.98 2.21 -14.67
CA THR A 466 13.94 3.65 -15.03
C THR A 466 15.22 4.38 -14.62
N ALA A 467 15.78 4.05 -13.45
CA ALA A 467 17.02 4.67 -12.98
C ALA A 467 18.20 4.43 -13.93
N GLN A 468 18.31 3.20 -14.47
CA GLN A 468 19.30 2.87 -15.47
C GLN A 468 18.97 3.50 -16.83
N GLU A 469 17.72 3.43 -17.27
CA GLU A 469 17.26 4.00 -18.55
C GLU A 469 17.64 5.47 -18.68
N PHE A 470 17.33 6.30 -17.68
CA PHE A 470 17.62 7.74 -17.71
C PHE A 470 19.12 8.07 -17.70
N HIS A 471 19.94 7.24 -17.05
CA HIS A 471 21.40 7.39 -17.15
C HIS A 471 21.87 7.07 -18.58
N ASP A 472 21.34 5.99 -19.15
CA ASP A 472 21.81 5.42 -20.42
C ASP A 472 21.33 6.19 -21.66
N GLU A 473 20.30 7.03 -21.53
CA GLU A 473 19.90 8.00 -22.57
C GLU A 473 21.08 8.87 -23.06
N THR A 474 22.04 9.18 -22.17
CA THR A 474 23.19 10.04 -22.48
C THR A 474 24.53 9.32 -22.36
N LEU A 475 24.63 8.30 -21.51
CA LEU A 475 25.87 7.55 -21.26
C LEU A 475 25.63 6.02 -21.33
N PRO A 476 25.24 5.47 -22.49
CA PRO A 476 24.84 4.06 -22.60
C PRO A 476 26.02 3.08 -22.50
N ALA A 477 27.25 3.52 -22.79
CA ALA A 477 28.40 2.64 -22.86
C ALA A 477 28.72 2.01 -21.48
N GLU A 478 29.00 0.70 -21.44
CA GLU A 478 29.31 -0.01 -20.17
C GLU A 478 30.42 0.65 -19.32
N PRO A 479 31.51 1.21 -19.88
CA PRO A 479 32.50 1.95 -19.09
C PRO A 479 31.96 3.17 -18.35
N ALA A 480 30.80 3.72 -18.76
CA ALA A 480 30.16 4.81 -18.03
C ALA A 480 29.60 4.37 -16.67
N LYS A 481 29.32 3.08 -16.48
CA LYS A 481 28.83 2.52 -15.20
C LYS A 481 29.91 2.45 -14.11
N THR A 482 31.13 2.81 -14.45
CA THR A 482 32.25 2.99 -13.51
C THR A 482 32.84 4.41 -13.60
N ALA A 483 32.18 5.33 -14.31
CA ALA A 483 32.67 6.69 -14.46
C ALA A 483 32.40 7.52 -13.20
N HIS A 484 33.39 8.31 -12.79
CA HIS A 484 33.26 9.21 -11.63
C HIS A 484 32.54 10.54 -11.99
N PHE A 485 31.51 10.46 -12.82
CA PHE A 485 30.64 11.57 -13.23
C PHE A 485 29.41 11.05 -13.99
N CYS A 486 28.40 11.91 -14.15
CA CYS A 486 27.32 11.73 -15.14
C CYS A 486 27.32 12.87 -16.16
N SER A 487 26.39 12.82 -17.11
CA SER A 487 26.25 13.83 -18.17
C SER A 487 25.91 15.23 -17.65
N MET A 488 25.28 15.36 -16.48
CA MET A 488 24.90 16.66 -15.90
C MET A 488 26.09 17.58 -15.62
N CYS A 489 27.18 17.07 -15.05
CA CYS A 489 28.37 17.87 -14.73
C CYS A 489 29.56 17.55 -15.64
N GLY A 490 29.52 16.41 -16.32
CA GLY A 490 30.66 15.86 -17.02
C GLY A 490 31.84 15.56 -16.08
N PRO A 491 32.98 15.15 -16.63
CA PRO A 491 34.12 14.77 -15.81
C PRO A 491 34.59 15.92 -14.94
N LYS A 492 34.83 17.11 -15.51
CA LYS A 492 35.55 18.20 -14.82
C LYS A 492 34.83 18.82 -13.61
N PHE A 493 33.50 18.83 -13.61
CA PHE A 493 32.72 19.61 -12.64
C PHE A 493 31.90 18.74 -11.68
N CYS A 494 32.10 17.41 -11.68
CA CYS A 494 31.40 16.55 -10.73
C CYS A 494 31.86 16.84 -9.29
N SER A 495 30.93 17.30 -8.45
CA SER A 495 31.18 17.68 -7.06
C SER A 495 31.63 16.52 -6.18
N MET A 496 31.05 15.33 -6.36
CA MET A 496 31.41 14.13 -5.60
C MET A 496 32.84 13.68 -5.94
N ARG A 497 33.23 13.74 -7.22
CA ARG A 497 34.60 13.42 -7.65
C ARG A 497 35.61 14.40 -7.06
N ILE A 498 35.33 15.70 -7.16
CA ILE A 498 36.17 16.74 -6.55
C ILE A 498 36.32 16.50 -5.04
N THR A 499 35.26 16.08 -4.37
CA THR A 499 35.29 15.76 -2.94
C THR A 499 36.13 14.51 -2.65
N GLN A 500 36.10 13.50 -3.52
CA GLN A 500 36.98 12.33 -3.43
C GLN A 500 38.45 12.73 -3.55
N ASP A 501 38.79 13.54 -4.56
CA ASP A 501 40.14 14.07 -4.75
C ASP A 501 40.62 14.86 -3.50
N ILE A 502 39.74 15.65 -2.87
CA ILE A 502 40.04 16.37 -1.63
C ILE A 502 40.30 15.42 -0.46
N ARG A 503 39.48 14.37 -0.30
CA ARG A 503 39.64 13.37 0.78
C ARG A 503 40.98 12.63 0.64
N ASP A 504 41.33 12.24 -0.57
CA ASP A 504 42.59 11.54 -0.85
C ASP A 504 43.80 12.45 -0.57
N ALA A 505 43.76 13.72 -1.01
CA ALA A 505 44.80 14.69 -0.73
C ALA A 505 44.95 14.99 0.77
N MET A 506 43.84 15.06 1.52
CA MET A 506 43.86 15.25 2.97
C MET A 506 44.41 14.03 3.70
N ALA A 507 44.07 12.81 3.28
CA ALA A 507 44.63 11.59 3.86
C ALA A 507 46.17 11.57 3.75
N THR A 508 46.72 11.90 2.57
CA THR A 508 48.17 12.04 2.39
C THR A 508 48.77 13.10 3.31
N LYS A 509 48.13 14.27 3.45
CA LYS A 509 48.61 15.33 4.35
C LYS A 509 48.53 14.95 5.83
N SER A 510 47.52 14.17 6.23
CA SER A 510 47.41 13.63 7.59
C SER A 510 48.51 12.62 7.89
N GLU A 511 48.82 11.72 6.95
CA GLU A 511 49.94 10.78 7.06
C GLU A 511 51.28 11.52 7.16
N GLU A 512 51.51 12.53 6.31
CA GLU A 512 52.69 13.41 6.40
C GLU A 512 52.78 14.07 7.77
N PHE A 513 51.69 14.67 8.27
CA PHE A 513 51.67 15.33 9.59
C PHE A 513 51.99 14.35 10.73
N ALA A 514 51.43 13.14 10.69
CA ALA A 514 51.72 12.08 11.64
C ALA A 514 53.18 11.62 11.57
N ALA A 515 53.73 11.45 10.38
CA ALA A 515 55.14 11.11 10.16
C ALA A 515 56.10 12.20 10.68
N HIS A 516 55.68 13.47 10.64
CA HIS A 516 56.41 14.61 11.23
C HIS A 516 56.11 14.83 12.72
N GLY A 517 55.57 13.80 13.40
CA GLY A 517 55.39 13.77 14.85
C GLY A 517 54.21 14.59 15.36
N ASN A 518 53.18 14.80 14.54
CA ASN A 518 52.01 15.62 14.85
C ASN A 518 52.34 17.06 15.25
N ARG A 519 53.41 17.63 14.67
CA ARG A 519 53.89 18.97 14.97
C ARG A 519 53.42 19.95 13.90
N VAL A 520 52.75 21.02 14.32
CA VAL A 520 52.30 22.10 13.43
C VAL A 520 53.49 22.92 12.88
N TYR A 521 54.61 22.94 13.60
CA TYR A 521 55.84 23.61 13.20
C TYR A 521 56.97 22.59 13.06
N ILE A 522 57.45 22.41 11.83
CA ILE A 522 58.62 21.56 11.54
C ILE A 522 59.86 22.45 11.65
N PRO A 523 60.90 22.08 12.43
CA PRO A 523 62.15 22.83 12.47
C PRO A 523 62.77 22.88 11.08
N LEU A 524 63.17 24.07 10.62
CA LEU A 524 63.98 24.19 9.41
C LEU A 524 65.34 23.53 9.69
N GLU A 525 65.69 22.47 8.96
CA GLU A 525 67.02 21.89 9.02
C GLU A 525 68.02 22.95 8.54
N HIS A 526 68.89 23.39 9.43
CA HIS A 526 70.09 24.11 9.05
C HIS A 526 71.02 23.10 8.36
N SER A 527 71.23 23.33 7.06
CA SER A 527 72.16 22.63 6.16
C SER A 527 73.50 22.28 6.79
#